data_AF-A0A2G6KV97-F1
#
_entry.id   AF-A0A2G6KV97-F1
#
_cell.length_a   1.000
_cell.length_b   1.000
_cell.length_c   1.000
_cell.angle_alpha   90.00
_cell.angle_beta   90.00
_cell.angle_gamma   90.00
#
_symmetry.space_group_name_H-M   'P 1'
#
loop_
_entity.id
_entity.type
_entity.pdbx_description
1 polymer ?
#
loop_
_entity_poly.entity_id
_entity_poly.type
_entity_poly.pdbx_seq_one_letter_code
_entity_poly.pdbx_strand_id
1 'polypeptide(L)' 'MLGLCPQRMFDAEREPPMLIKNGDSVRFEAIDREHFFALGGQLP' A
#
# COMPACT_ATOMS: atom_id res chain seq x y z
N MET A 1 9.49 -7.35 11.17
CA MET A 1 8.53 -6.62 10.33
C MET A 1 8.09 -5.38 11.09
N LEU A 2 8.22 -4.17 10.53
CA LEU A 2 7.91 -2.90 11.22
C LEU A 2 6.46 -2.42 10.99
N GLY A 3 5.79 -2.93 9.96
CA GLY A 3 4.39 -2.61 9.61
C GLY A 3 3.96 -3.29 8.31
N LEU A 4 2.68 -3.17 7.96
CA LEU A 4 2.09 -3.64 6.70
C LEU A 4 1.51 -2.44 5.94
N CYS A 5 1.69 -2.40 4.63
CA CYS A 5 1.02 -1.42 3.77
C CYS A 5 -0.37 -1.97 3.40
N PRO A 6 -1.46 -1.25 3.68
CA PRO A 6 -2.79 -1.75 3.37
C PRO A 6 -3.07 -1.79 1.86
N GLN A 7 -2.48 -0.87 1.11
CA GLN A 7 -2.72 -0.75 -0.32
C GLN A 7 -1.75 -1.64 -1.11
N ARG A 8 -2.28 -2.36 -2.12
CA ARG A 8 -1.53 -3.25 -3.01
C ARG A 8 -0.61 -2.44 -3.93
N MET A 9 0.67 -2.32 -3.55
CA MET A 9 1.70 -1.54 -4.28
C MET A 9 2.00 -2.03 -5.70
N PHE A 10 1.80 -3.32 -5.96
CA PHE A 10 2.04 -3.96 -7.25
C PHE A 10 0.84 -4.81 -7.66
N ASP A 11 0.35 -4.63 -8.87
CA ASP A 11 -0.69 -5.44 -9.49
C ASP A 11 -0.35 -5.68 -10.97
N ALA A 12 -0.09 -6.93 -11.34
CA ALA A 12 0.33 -7.30 -12.68
C ALA A 12 -0.79 -7.14 -13.74
N GLU A 13 -2.05 -7.10 -13.32
CA GLU A 13 -3.19 -6.94 -14.23
C GLU A 13 -3.51 -5.45 -14.48
N ARG A 14 -2.83 -4.54 -13.78
CA ARG A 14 -3.04 -3.09 -13.89
C ARG A 14 -1.95 -2.44 -14.75
N GLU A 15 -2.31 -1.43 -15.52
CA GLU A 15 -1.37 -0.62 -16.31
C GLU A 15 -1.39 0.84 -15.82
N PRO A 16 -0.32 1.34 -15.17
CA PRO A 16 0.96 0.68 -14.85
C PRO A 16 0.85 -0.32 -13.68
N PRO A 17 1.69 -1.36 -13.65
CA PRO A 17 1.60 -2.41 -12.64
C PRO A 17 2.10 -1.97 -11.26
N MET A 18 2.86 -0.88 -11.21
CA MET A 18 3.32 -0.27 -9.96
C MET A 18 2.48 0.96 -9.65
N LEU A 19 2.13 1.14 -8.38
CA LEU A 19 1.45 2.35 -7.91
C LEU A 19 2.35 3.59 -7.85
N ILE A 20 3.67 3.39 -7.91
CA ILE A 20 4.69 4.44 -7.86
C ILE A 20 5.61 4.35 -9.06
N LYS A 21 6.22 5.47 -9.43
CA LYS A 21 7.21 5.60 -10.50
C LYS A 21 8.57 6.03 -9.95
N ASN A 22 9.59 5.90 -10.78
CA ASN A 22 10.92 6.40 -10.48
C ASN A 22 10.88 7.93 -10.31
N GLY A 23 11.38 8.41 -9.17
CA GLY A 23 11.36 9.83 -8.81
C GLY A 23 10.23 10.23 -7.85
N ASP A 24 9.27 9.33 -7.57
CA ASP A 24 8.21 9.61 -6.61
C ASP A 24 8.73 9.60 -5.16
N SER A 25 8.23 10.54 -4.35
CA SER A 25 8.49 10.59 -2.91
C SER A 25 7.35 9.92 -2.16
N VAL A 26 7.67 9.01 -1.25
CA VAL A 26 6.70 8.27 -0.45
C VAL A 26 6.76 8.73 1.01
N ARG A 27 5.59 8.99 1.60
CA ARG A 27 5.44 9.28 3.04
C ARG A 27 4.62 8.18 3.68
N PHE A 28 5.15 7.63 4.77
CA PHE A 28 4.41 6.68 5.60
C PHE A 28 3.71 7.42 6.71
N GLU A 29 2.44 7.11 6.92
CA GLU A 29 1.63 7.62 8.02
C GLU A 29 1.12 6.46 8.86
N ALA A 30 1.16 6.63 10.19
CA ALA A 30 0.58 5.65 11.09
C ALA A 30 -0.95 5.75 11.01
N ILE A 31 -1.58 4.62 10.76
CA ILE A 31 -3.03 4.47 10.71
C ILE A 31 -3.48 3.42 11.72
N ASP A 32 -4.73 3.49 12.13
CA ASP A 32 -5.33 2.46 12.97
C ASP A 32 -5.74 1.21 12.15
N ARG A 33 -6.23 0.20 12.88
CA ARG A 33 -6.64 -1.08 12.31
C ARG A 33 -7.84 -0.96 11.37
N GLU A 34 -8.82 -0.10 11.67
CA GLU A 34 -10.01 0.06 10.82
C GLU A 34 -9.65 0.69 9.48
N HIS A 35 -8.82 1.74 9.52
CA HIS A 35 -8.27 2.36 8.32
C HIS A 35 -7.44 1.38 7.48
N PHE A 36 -6.68 0.49 8.13
CA PHE A 36 -5.90 -0.53 7.43
C PHE A 36 -6.79 -1.45 6.58
N PHE A 37 -7.89 -1.95 7.12
CA PHE A 37 -8.82 -2.80 6.35
C PHE A 37 -9.63 -2.02 5.32
N ALA A 38 -10.03 -0.78 5.62
CA ALA A 38 -10.75 0.07 4.68
C ALA A 38 -9.93 0.35 3.40
N LEU A 39 -8.60 0.42 3.51
CA LEU A 39 -7.68 0.63 2.39
C LEU A 39 -7.32 -0.68 1.65
N GLY A 40 -7.94 -1.81 2.01
CA GLY A 40 -7.72 -3.11 1.36
C GLY A 40 -6.61 -3.96 1.99
N GLY A 41 -6.13 -3.58 3.18
CA GLY A 41 -5.10 -4.33 3.89
C GLY A 41 -5.58 -5.70 4.36
N GLN A 42 -4.68 -6.68 4.30
CA GLN A 42 -4.94 -8.05 4.75
C GLN A 42 -3.95 -8.41 5.87
N LEU A 43 -4.45 -9.01 6.95
CA LEU A 43 -3.60 -9.60 7.99
C LEU A 43 -3.39 -11.09 7.68
N PRO A 44 -2.17 -11.63 7.86
CA PRO A 44 -1.89 -13.05 7.72
C PRO A 44 -2.57 -13.90 8.80
#